data_AF-A0A1G2T3B5-F1
#
_entry.id   AF-A0A1G2T3B5-F1
#
_cell.length_a   1.000
_cell.length_b   1.000
_cell.length_c   1.000
_cell.angle_alpha   90.00
_cell.angle_beta   90.00
_cell.angle_gamma   90.00
#
_symmetry.space_group_name_H-M   'P 1'
#
loop_
_entity.id
_entity.type
_entity.pdbx_description
1 polymer ?
#
loop_
_entity_poly.entity_id
_entity_poly.type
_entity_poly.pdbx_seq_one_letter_code
_entity_poly.pdbx_strand_id
1 'polypeptide(L)'
;MSLARLHPAEFDDLLRDTLKNIPLRDLRGFKQLKDHLRRRPGSFVIGQRQNPLEYVDITDDAELTRGGQSQPGERFSWKTQVQGVSRGCLSQFITYGRNESDEVTVHQEVAERWGHEAYVKRVDKRELVLRRPADHTWADESLFLLLHHYEKVPHEDRMVTTLVEVVWIPIDGFREFFGPRYSRVAQYLFWELESIVRRTLDELERAVARLKTDAKRLEQISEAVME
;
A
#
# COMPACT_ATOMS: atom_id res chain seq x y z
N MET A 1 -8.06 -23.11 11.85
CA MET A 1 -8.57 -22.23 12.92
C MET A 1 -9.20 -21.01 12.27
N SER A 2 -10.41 -20.58 12.67
CA SER A 2 -11.09 -19.43 12.02
C SER A 2 -10.90 -18.18 12.89
N LEU A 3 -10.27 -17.14 12.34
CA LEU A 3 -10.06 -15.86 13.03
C LEU A 3 -11.39 -15.23 13.48
N ALA A 4 -12.48 -15.50 12.76
CA ALA A 4 -13.81 -14.99 13.09
C ALA A 4 -14.41 -15.57 14.39
N ARG A 5 -13.84 -16.67 14.91
CA ARG A 5 -14.31 -17.37 16.11
C ARG A 5 -13.49 -17.05 17.36
N LEU A 6 -12.42 -16.27 17.22
CA LEU A 6 -11.61 -15.82 18.36
C LEU A 6 -12.40 -14.85 19.24
N HIS A 7 -12.16 -14.92 20.54
CA HIS A 7 -12.61 -13.86 21.44
C HIS A 7 -11.91 -12.54 21.05
N PRO A 8 -12.57 -11.36 21.18
CA PRO A 8 -11.97 -10.05 20.89
C PRO A 8 -10.53 -9.90 21.36
N ALA A 9 -10.27 -10.11 22.66
CA ALA A 9 -8.94 -9.99 23.24
C ALA A 9 -7.92 -10.97 22.62
N GLU A 10 -8.31 -12.22 22.36
CA GLU A 10 -7.42 -13.21 21.74
C GLU A 10 -7.04 -12.81 20.30
N PHE A 11 -7.96 -12.18 19.57
CA PHE A 11 -7.68 -11.66 18.24
C PHE A 11 -6.73 -10.46 18.29
N ASP A 12 -6.98 -9.52 19.20
CA ASP A 12 -6.17 -8.31 19.34
C ASP A 12 -4.76 -8.66 19.79
N ASP A 13 -4.61 -9.60 20.74
CA ASP A 13 -3.33 -10.15 21.17
C ASP A 13 -2.59 -10.83 20.02
N LEU A 14 -3.28 -11.68 19.23
CA LEU A 14 -2.67 -12.32 18.06
C LEU A 14 -2.17 -11.30 17.02
N LEU A 15 -2.98 -10.28 16.72
CA LEU A 15 -2.61 -9.25 15.75
C LEU A 15 -1.42 -8.41 16.27
N ARG A 16 -1.46 -8.04 17.55
CA ARG A 16 -0.38 -7.31 18.25
C ARG A 16 0.91 -8.12 18.27
N ASP A 17 0.86 -9.38 18.67
CA ASP A 17 2.01 -10.27 18.72
C ASP A 17 2.60 -10.48 17.32
N THR A 18 1.76 -10.65 16.30
CA THR A 18 2.24 -10.80 14.93
C THR A 18 2.99 -9.56 14.46
N LEU A 19 2.45 -8.36 14.71
CA LEU A 19 3.11 -7.11 14.31
C LEU A 19 4.37 -6.84 15.14
N LYS A 20 4.37 -7.12 16.44
CA LYS A 20 5.53 -6.92 17.33
C LYS A 20 6.69 -7.89 17.06
N ASN A 21 6.39 -9.13 16.71
CA ASN A 21 7.42 -10.16 16.51
C ASN A 21 8.05 -10.14 15.11
N ILE A 22 7.48 -9.38 14.16
CA ILE A 22 8.06 -9.22 12.84
C ILE A 22 8.91 -7.94 12.82
N PRO A 23 10.20 -8.01 12.44
CA PRO A 23 11.06 -6.84 12.34
C PRO A 23 10.70 -6.01 11.09
N LEU A 24 9.55 -5.32 11.12
CA LEU A 24 8.98 -4.56 9.99
C LEU A 24 9.97 -3.57 9.38
N ARG A 25 10.86 -3.01 10.21
CA ARG A 25 11.92 -2.09 9.78
C ARG A 25 12.89 -2.73 8.78
N ASP A 26 13.22 -4.00 8.99
CA ASP A 26 14.24 -4.73 8.24
C ASP A 26 13.67 -5.39 6.98
N LEU A 27 12.33 -5.48 6.91
CA LEU A 27 11.63 -6.00 5.74
C LEU A 27 11.89 -5.15 4.49
N ARG A 28 12.12 -5.85 3.37
CA ARG A 28 12.31 -5.24 2.05
C ARG A 28 10.97 -4.97 1.38
N GLY A 29 10.94 -3.98 0.50
CA GLY A 29 9.77 -3.65 -0.33
C GLY A 29 9.03 -2.36 0.08
N PHE A 30 9.33 -1.81 1.26
CA PHE A 30 8.86 -0.48 1.63
C PHE A 30 9.36 0.57 0.63
N LYS A 31 8.47 1.49 0.25
CA LYS A 31 8.74 2.60 -0.66
C LYS A 31 8.17 3.88 -0.07
N GLN A 32 8.65 5.03 -0.55
CA GLN A 32 8.01 6.31 -0.20
C GLN A 32 6.53 6.28 -0.61
N LEU A 33 5.66 6.87 0.20
CA LEU A 33 4.23 6.97 -0.09
C LEU A 33 3.97 7.50 -1.50
N LYS A 34 4.71 8.53 -1.92
CA LYS A 34 4.62 9.10 -3.28
C LYS A 34 4.90 8.05 -4.36
N ASP A 35 5.88 7.18 -4.15
CA ASP A 35 6.23 6.14 -5.12
C ASP A 35 5.30 4.92 -5.04
N HIS A 36 4.73 4.64 -3.87
CA HIS A 36 3.76 3.57 -3.65
C HIS A 36 2.44 3.84 -4.38
N LEU A 37 1.98 5.09 -4.35
CA LEU A 37 0.71 5.50 -4.95
C LEU A 37 0.80 5.83 -6.44
N ARG A 38 2.00 6.11 -6.95
CA ARG A 38 2.26 6.31 -8.38
C ARG A 38 2.03 5.04 -9.19
N ARG A 39 1.49 5.18 -10.39
CA ARG A 39 1.32 4.09 -11.36
C ARG A 39 1.95 4.44 -12.69
N ARG A 40 2.74 3.49 -13.22
CA ARG A 40 3.37 3.60 -14.54
C ARG A 40 2.60 2.80 -15.59
N PRO A 41 2.69 3.17 -16.88
CA PRO A 41 2.12 2.37 -17.97
C PRO A 41 2.59 0.90 -17.92
N GLY A 42 1.69 -0.04 -18.18
CA GLY A 42 1.97 -1.49 -18.13
C GLY A 42 2.06 -2.08 -16.72
N SER A 43 1.77 -1.30 -15.67
CA SER A 43 1.66 -1.82 -14.30
C SER A 43 0.37 -2.61 -14.14
N PHE A 44 0.44 -3.94 -14.15
CA PHE A 44 -0.70 -4.80 -13.79
C PHE A 44 -0.77 -4.96 -12.28
N VAL A 45 -1.84 -4.47 -11.65
CA VAL A 45 -2.18 -4.83 -10.28
C VAL A 45 -3.12 -6.01 -10.32
N ILE A 46 -2.68 -7.18 -9.82
CA ILE A 46 -3.49 -8.41 -9.76
C ILE A 46 -4.81 -8.10 -9.05
N GLY A 47 -5.93 -8.40 -9.72
CA GLY A 47 -7.29 -8.13 -9.22
C GLY A 47 -7.90 -6.79 -9.64
N GLN A 48 -7.15 -5.92 -10.32
CA GLN A 48 -7.68 -4.68 -10.89
C GLN A 48 -7.90 -4.84 -12.40
N ARG A 49 -9.16 -4.85 -12.84
CA ARG A 49 -9.53 -4.65 -14.24
C ARG A 49 -9.48 -3.15 -14.54
N GLN A 50 -8.28 -2.59 -14.73
CA GLN A 50 -8.11 -1.24 -15.23
C GLN A 50 -7.34 -1.26 -16.54
N ASN A 51 -7.58 -0.24 -17.36
CA ASN A 51 -6.99 -0.10 -18.68
C ASN A 51 -5.47 0.00 -18.52
N PRO A 52 -4.65 -0.85 -19.19
CA PRO A 52 -3.20 -0.93 -18.98
C PRO A 52 -2.41 0.34 -19.33
N LEU A 53 -3.09 1.37 -19.86
CA LEU A 53 -2.52 2.65 -20.29
C LEU A 53 -2.67 3.77 -19.24
N GLU A 54 -3.53 3.61 -18.23
CA GLU A 54 -3.78 4.68 -17.25
C GLU A 54 -2.60 4.87 -16.27
N TYR A 55 -1.91 6.01 -16.39
CA TYR A 55 -0.93 6.46 -15.39
C TYR A 55 -1.64 7.18 -14.23
N VAL A 56 -1.03 7.12 -13.05
CA VAL A 56 -1.43 7.97 -11.91
C VAL A 56 -0.19 8.64 -11.36
N ASP A 57 -0.16 9.97 -11.39
CA ASP A 57 0.87 10.74 -10.70
C ASP A 57 0.38 11.41 -9.43
N ILE A 58 1.36 11.88 -8.67
CA ILE A 58 1.18 12.79 -7.54
C ILE A 58 1.85 14.11 -7.92
N THR A 59 1.03 15.12 -8.15
CA THR A 59 1.45 16.50 -8.37
C THR A 59 1.87 17.15 -7.04
N ASP A 60 2.52 18.30 -7.09
CA ASP A 60 2.93 19.01 -5.88
C ASP A 60 1.73 19.63 -5.13
N ASP A 61 0.61 19.81 -5.83
CA ASP A 61 -0.67 20.28 -5.28
C ASP A 61 -1.50 19.18 -4.61
N ALA A 62 -1.06 17.91 -4.69
CA ALA A 62 -1.78 16.81 -4.07
C ALA A 62 -1.84 17.01 -2.54
N GLU A 63 -3.04 17.02 -2.00
CA GLU A 63 -3.25 17.18 -0.57
C GLU A 63 -3.00 15.87 0.17
N LEU A 64 -2.23 15.94 1.25
CA LEU A 64 -2.06 14.83 2.19
C LEU A 64 -2.72 15.21 3.52
N THR A 65 -3.90 14.68 3.77
CA THR A 65 -4.68 14.95 4.98
C THR A 65 -4.70 13.74 5.90
N ARG A 66 -5.14 13.99 7.13
CA ARG A 66 -5.34 12.94 8.14
C ARG A 66 -6.82 12.78 8.40
N GLY A 67 -7.27 11.54 8.38
CA GLY A 67 -8.63 11.17 8.72
C GLY A 67 -8.73 10.51 10.09
N GLY A 68 -9.87 10.70 10.76
CA GLY A 68 -10.18 10.04 12.02
C GLY A 68 -9.30 10.47 13.21
N GLN A 69 -9.18 9.58 14.21
CA GLN A 69 -8.32 9.82 15.37
C GLN A 69 -6.85 9.74 14.93
N SER A 70 -6.13 10.85 15.08
CA SER A 70 -4.69 10.91 14.81
C SER A 70 -3.89 10.41 16.00
N GLN A 71 -2.84 9.63 15.75
CA GLN A 71 -1.86 9.31 16.79
C GLN A 71 -1.14 10.61 17.22
N PRO A 72 -1.03 10.91 18.54
CA PRO A 72 -0.34 12.09 19.03
C PRO A 72 1.13 12.14 18.58
N GLY A 73 1.58 13.28 18.04
CA GLY A 73 2.99 13.50 17.67
C GLY A 73 3.45 12.85 16.35
N GLU A 74 2.59 12.06 15.72
CA GLU A 74 2.95 11.32 14.51
C GLU A 74 3.04 12.24 13.27
N ARG A 75 3.97 11.98 12.36
CA ARG A 75 4.12 12.71 11.09
C ARG A 75 4.06 11.75 9.90
N PHE A 76 2.90 11.67 9.26
CA PHE A 76 2.77 11.06 7.93
C PHE A 76 3.10 12.10 6.86
N SER A 77 3.91 11.73 5.87
CA SER A 77 4.35 12.61 4.79
C SER A 77 4.50 11.82 3.49
N TRP A 78 4.66 12.51 2.36
CA TRP A 78 4.97 11.87 1.07
C TRP A 78 6.24 11.00 1.07
N LYS A 79 7.17 11.26 2.01
CA LYS A 79 8.42 10.51 2.19
C LYS A 79 8.27 9.31 3.13
N THR A 80 7.13 9.17 3.81
CA THR A 80 6.87 8.07 4.73
C THR A 80 6.99 6.75 3.98
N GLN A 81 7.78 5.82 4.54
CA GLN A 81 8.00 4.51 3.96
C GLN A 81 6.81 3.62 4.25
N VAL A 82 6.15 3.12 3.21
CA VAL A 82 4.97 2.26 3.31
C VAL A 82 5.11 0.99 2.48
N GLN A 83 4.39 -0.05 2.87
CA GLN A 83 4.25 -1.31 2.15
C GLN A 83 2.78 -1.69 2.11
N GLY A 84 2.22 -1.85 0.90
CA GLY A 84 0.84 -2.30 0.72
C GLY A 84 0.62 -3.73 1.23
N VAL A 85 -0.48 -3.92 1.95
CA VAL A 85 -1.01 -5.20 2.48
C VAL A 85 -2.53 -5.23 2.28
N SER A 86 -2.94 -4.90 1.06
CA SER A 86 -4.29 -4.43 0.77
C SER A 86 -5.23 -5.48 0.20
N ARG A 87 -4.84 -6.74 -0.01
CA ARG A 87 -5.71 -7.74 -0.68
C ARG A 87 -7.07 -7.92 -0.01
N GLY A 88 -7.14 -7.80 1.31
CA GLY A 88 -8.39 -7.91 2.06
C GLY A 88 -9.24 -6.63 2.09
N CYS A 89 -8.62 -5.48 1.80
CA CYS A 89 -9.22 -4.15 1.98
C CYS A 89 -9.30 -3.34 0.67
N LEU A 90 -8.79 -3.89 -0.44
CA LEU A 90 -8.75 -3.21 -1.73
C LEU A 90 -10.19 -3.01 -2.23
N SER A 91 -10.67 -1.78 -2.13
CA SER A 91 -11.94 -1.36 -2.71
C SER A 91 -11.70 -0.16 -3.58
N GLN A 92 -12.33 -0.15 -4.75
CA GLN A 92 -12.24 0.93 -5.70
C GLN A 92 -13.63 1.30 -6.17
N PHE A 93 -13.95 2.59 -6.11
CA PHE A 93 -15.17 3.17 -6.63
C PHE A 93 -14.80 4.11 -7.76
N ILE A 94 -15.51 4.02 -8.88
CA ILE A 94 -15.26 4.85 -10.07
C ILE A 94 -16.52 5.63 -10.36
N THR A 95 -16.38 6.94 -10.54
CA THR A 95 -17.44 7.81 -11.02
C THR A 95 -16.97 8.53 -12.28
N TYR A 96 -17.92 8.84 -13.15
CA TYR A 96 -17.71 9.60 -14.37
C TYR A 96 -18.63 10.82 -14.30
N GLY A 97 -18.04 12.01 -14.29
CA GLY A 97 -18.77 13.27 -14.37
C GLY A 97 -18.68 13.86 -15.77
N ARG A 98 -19.79 14.29 -16.34
CA ARG A 98 -19.80 14.98 -17.63
C ARG A 98 -19.26 16.42 -17.45
N ASN A 99 -18.48 16.92 -18.42
CA ASN A 99 -17.85 18.24 -18.31
C ASN A 99 -18.84 19.39 -18.49
N GLU A 100 -19.83 19.20 -19.35
CA GLU A 100 -20.77 20.24 -19.78
C GLU A 100 -22.06 20.26 -18.94
N SER A 101 -22.20 19.36 -17.97
CA SER A 101 -23.39 19.25 -17.12
C SER A 101 -23.06 18.63 -15.76
N ASP A 102 -24.00 18.72 -14.81
CA ASP A 102 -23.88 18.05 -13.50
C ASP A 102 -24.21 16.54 -13.57
N GLU A 103 -24.19 15.93 -14.77
CA GLU A 103 -24.52 14.53 -14.96
C GLU A 103 -23.38 13.63 -14.46
N VAL A 104 -23.69 12.70 -13.54
CA VAL A 104 -22.72 11.76 -12.97
C VAL A 104 -23.23 10.32 -13.11
N THR A 105 -22.34 9.40 -13.48
CA THR A 105 -22.64 7.97 -13.58
C THR A 105 -21.53 7.10 -13.00
N VAL A 106 -21.87 5.88 -12.59
CA VAL A 106 -20.91 4.82 -12.22
C VAL A 106 -20.73 3.79 -13.33
N HIS A 107 -21.50 3.91 -14.42
CA HIS A 107 -21.50 2.98 -15.54
C HIS A 107 -20.60 3.51 -16.66
N GLN A 108 -19.51 2.78 -16.93
CA GLN A 108 -18.55 3.15 -17.98
C GLN A 108 -19.23 3.29 -19.36
N GLU A 109 -20.15 2.38 -19.70
CA GLU A 109 -20.86 2.41 -20.99
C GLU A 109 -21.70 3.69 -21.20
N VAL A 110 -22.20 4.29 -20.11
CA VAL A 110 -22.93 5.55 -20.18
C VAL A 110 -21.96 6.70 -20.42
N ALA A 111 -20.83 6.71 -19.71
CA ALA A 111 -19.80 7.73 -19.88
C ALA A 111 -19.19 7.72 -21.28
N GLU A 112 -18.92 6.53 -21.84
CA GLU A 112 -18.38 6.37 -23.20
C GLU A 112 -19.30 6.98 -24.27
N ARG A 113 -20.62 7.00 -24.06
CA ARG A 113 -21.58 7.63 -24.99
C ARG A 113 -21.50 9.16 -24.99
N TRP A 114 -21.00 9.78 -23.92
CA TRP A 114 -20.76 11.22 -23.91
C TRP A 114 -19.57 11.60 -24.80
N GLY A 115 -18.67 10.66 -25.09
CA GLY A 115 -17.40 10.87 -25.77
C GLY A 115 -16.26 11.10 -24.78
N HIS A 116 -15.07 10.54 -25.06
CA HIS A 116 -13.93 10.53 -24.12
C HIS A 116 -13.47 11.92 -23.64
N GLU A 117 -13.70 12.97 -24.43
CA GLU A 117 -13.34 14.34 -24.09
C GLU A 117 -14.42 15.05 -23.26
N ALA A 118 -15.63 14.50 -23.22
CA ALA A 118 -16.79 15.12 -22.58
C ALA A 118 -16.98 14.70 -21.12
N TYR A 119 -16.07 13.89 -20.55
CA TYR A 119 -16.19 13.44 -19.16
C TYR A 119 -14.86 13.30 -18.44
N VAL A 120 -14.91 13.46 -17.13
CA VAL A 120 -13.80 13.21 -16.21
C VAL A 120 -14.08 11.93 -15.44
N LYS A 121 -13.09 11.04 -15.43
CA LYS A 121 -13.07 9.85 -14.59
C LYS A 121 -12.50 10.20 -13.23
N ARG A 122 -13.22 9.86 -12.17
CA ARG A 122 -12.77 9.98 -10.77
C ARG A 122 -12.69 8.58 -10.16
N VAL A 123 -11.65 8.35 -9.37
CA VAL A 123 -11.45 7.07 -8.70
C VAL A 123 -11.16 7.30 -7.23
N ASP A 124 -11.97 6.67 -6.39
CA ASP A 124 -11.77 6.56 -4.95
C ASP A 124 -11.26 5.16 -4.64
N LYS A 125 -10.06 5.08 -4.07
CA LYS A 125 -9.40 3.82 -3.74
C LYS A 125 -9.10 3.75 -2.25
N ARG A 126 -9.33 2.58 -1.67
CA ARG A 126 -8.90 2.27 -0.30
C ARG A 126 -7.78 1.25 -0.32
N GLU A 127 -6.73 1.51 0.45
CA GLU A 127 -5.58 0.63 0.52
C GLU A 127 -5.06 0.51 1.96
N LEU A 128 -5.01 -0.73 2.47
CA LEU A 128 -4.37 -1.02 3.73
C LEU A 128 -2.85 -1.07 3.53
N VAL A 129 -2.11 -0.32 4.35
CA VAL A 129 -0.66 -0.24 4.27
C VAL A 129 -0.03 -0.39 5.65
N LEU A 130 1.18 -0.93 5.65
CA LEU A 130 2.09 -0.88 6.78
C LEU A 130 3.02 0.30 6.60
N ARG A 131 3.15 1.15 7.62
CA ARG A 131 4.19 2.16 7.75
C ARG A 131 5.44 1.50 8.33
N ARG A 132 6.62 1.85 7.81
CA ARG A 132 7.87 1.39 8.40
C ARG A 132 8.08 2.06 9.77
N PRO A 133 8.27 1.30 10.85
CA PRO A 133 8.61 1.86 12.15
C PRO A 133 9.89 2.70 12.13
N ALA A 134 9.90 3.82 12.89
CA ALA A 134 11.07 4.68 13.03
C ALA A 134 12.21 3.98 13.80
N ASP A 135 11.87 3.07 14.72
CA ASP A 135 12.75 2.20 15.48
C ASP A 135 12.14 0.79 15.64
N HIS A 136 12.77 -0.12 16.37
CA HIS A 136 12.26 -1.49 16.54
C HIS A 136 11.10 -1.63 17.54
N THR A 137 10.58 -0.54 18.11
CA THR A 137 9.67 -0.59 19.27
C THR A 137 8.19 -0.31 18.98
N TRP A 138 7.83 0.20 17.78
CA TRP A 138 6.51 0.81 17.50
C TRP A 138 5.68 0.04 16.46
N ALA A 139 5.82 -1.28 16.41
CA ALA A 139 5.22 -2.10 15.34
C ALA A 139 3.69 -2.19 15.41
N ASP A 140 3.08 -2.01 16.60
CA ASP A 140 1.63 -1.96 16.79
C ASP A 140 0.95 -0.68 16.27
N GLU A 141 1.75 0.34 15.93
CA GLU A 141 1.29 1.62 15.40
C GLU A 141 1.64 1.79 13.92
N SER A 142 1.77 0.66 13.23
CA SER A 142 2.24 0.62 11.85
C SER A 142 1.11 0.41 10.84
N LEU A 143 -0.14 0.24 11.28
CA LEU A 143 -1.26 -0.06 10.40
C LEU A 143 -2.07 1.19 10.04
N PHE A 144 -2.19 1.45 8.74
CA PHE A 144 -2.90 2.62 8.21
C PHE A 144 -3.78 2.24 7.02
N LEU A 145 -4.92 2.91 6.90
CA LEU A 145 -5.72 2.94 5.69
C LEU A 145 -5.41 4.21 4.90
N LEU A 146 -5.09 4.06 3.63
CA LEU A 146 -5.02 5.16 2.67
C LEU A 146 -6.33 5.26 1.92
N LEU A 147 -6.95 6.43 1.93
CA LEU A 147 -8.06 6.81 1.07
C LEU A 147 -7.50 7.74 0.00
N HIS A 148 -7.46 7.25 -1.23
CA HIS A 148 -6.80 7.91 -2.34
C HIS A 148 -7.84 8.32 -3.38
N HIS A 149 -7.90 9.63 -3.64
CA HIS A 149 -8.71 10.22 -4.69
C HIS A 149 -7.82 10.68 -5.85
N TYR A 150 -8.16 10.25 -7.06
CA TYR A 150 -7.47 10.67 -8.27
C TYR A 150 -8.42 10.84 -9.44
N GLU A 151 -8.12 11.85 -10.27
CA GLU A 151 -8.96 12.31 -11.36
C GLU A 151 -8.22 12.26 -12.69
N LYS A 152 -8.94 12.02 -13.79
CA LYS A 152 -8.39 12.11 -15.13
C LYS A 152 -8.09 13.56 -15.48
N VAL A 153 -6.89 13.81 -15.99
CA VAL A 153 -6.57 15.12 -16.57
C VAL A 153 -7.30 15.23 -17.92
N PRO A 154 -8.08 16.30 -18.15
CA PRO A 154 -8.79 16.49 -19.41
C PRO A 154 -7.86 16.40 -20.61
N HIS A 155 -8.28 15.68 -21.65
CA HIS A 155 -7.54 15.48 -22.92
C HIS A 155 -6.16 14.81 -22.80
N GLU A 156 -5.78 14.29 -21.63
CA GLU A 156 -4.51 13.57 -21.45
C GLU A 156 -4.75 12.10 -21.06
N ASP A 157 -3.84 11.21 -21.45
CA ASP A 157 -3.86 9.79 -21.03
C ASP A 157 -3.21 9.61 -19.65
N ARG A 158 -3.65 10.44 -18.70
CA ARG A 158 -3.01 10.57 -17.40
C ARG A 158 -4.01 10.93 -16.30
N MET A 159 -3.86 10.33 -15.12
CA MET A 159 -4.61 10.69 -13.92
C MET A 159 -3.69 11.39 -12.91
N VAL A 160 -4.25 12.29 -12.12
CA VAL A 160 -3.54 12.99 -11.03
C VAL A 160 -4.21 12.70 -9.70
N THR A 161 -3.39 12.44 -8.70
CA THR A 161 -3.81 12.36 -7.30
C THR A 161 -4.10 13.75 -6.80
N THR A 162 -5.32 13.97 -6.35
CA THR A 162 -5.76 15.26 -5.81
C THR A 162 -5.78 15.23 -4.28
N LEU A 163 -6.16 14.10 -3.68
CA LEU A 163 -6.23 13.93 -2.24
C LEU A 163 -5.78 12.53 -1.81
N VAL A 164 -4.99 12.49 -0.74
CA VAL A 164 -4.70 11.28 0.02
C VAL A 164 -5.04 11.55 1.48
N GLU A 165 -6.05 10.87 1.99
CA GLU A 165 -6.38 10.88 3.40
C GLU A 165 -5.79 9.62 4.07
N VAL A 166 -5.04 9.84 5.14
CA VAL A 166 -4.40 8.77 5.91
C VAL A 166 -5.17 8.57 7.21
N VAL A 167 -5.66 7.34 7.42
CA VAL A 167 -6.41 6.96 8.62
C VAL A 167 -5.59 5.94 9.39
N TRP A 168 -5.25 6.27 10.63
CA TRP A 168 -4.60 5.31 11.53
C TRP A 168 -5.63 4.28 12.03
N ILE A 169 -5.23 3.01 12.09
CA ILE A 169 -6.06 1.93 12.62
C ILE A 169 -5.38 1.39 13.88
N PRO A 170 -5.85 1.74 15.09
CA PRO A 170 -5.37 1.09 16.30
C PRO A 170 -5.74 -0.39 16.28
N ILE A 171 -4.85 -1.25 16.79
CA ILE A 171 -5.10 -2.71 16.86
C ILE A 171 -6.41 -3.01 17.59
N ASP A 172 -6.61 -2.38 18.75
CA ASP A 172 -7.80 -2.59 19.58
C ASP A 172 -9.09 -2.08 18.91
N GLY A 173 -8.97 -1.20 17.91
CA GLY A 173 -10.08 -0.70 17.08
C GLY A 173 -10.25 -1.44 15.75
N PHE A 174 -9.39 -2.41 15.41
CA PHE A 174 -9.37 -3.05 14.09
C PHE A 174 -10.70 -3.73 13.74
N ARG A 175 -11.29 -4.44 14.72
CA ARG A 175 -12.55 -5.18 14.53
C ARG A 175 -13.72 -4.25 14.30
N GLU A 176 -13.80 -3.18 15.08
CA GLU A 176 -14.82 -2.14 14.91
C GLU A 176 -14.67 -1.45 13.55
N PHE A 177 -13.44 -1.07 13.19
CA PHE A 177 -13.14 -0.37 11.95
C PHE A 177 -13.55 -1.17 10.69
N PHE A 178 -13.24 -2.46 10.64
CA PHE A 178 -13.56 -3.31 9.48
C PHE A 178 -14.92 -4.01 9.58
N GLY A 179 -15.60 -3.89 10.72
CA GLY A 179 -16.90 -4.51 10.98
C GLY A 179 -16.90 -6.00 10.62
N PRO A 180 -17.95 -6.52 9.96
CA PRO A 180 -18.06 -7.95 9.62
C PRO A 180 -16.92 -8.51 8.76
N ARG A 181 -16.12 -7.66 8.10
CA ARG A 181 -15.03 -8.09 7.21
C ARG A 181 -13.70 -8.28 7.94
N TYR A 182 -13.59 -7.91 9.22
CA TYR A 182 -12.33 -7.88 9.96
C TYR A 182 -11.51 -9.18 9.84
N SER A 183 -12.16 -10.34 9.99
CA SER A 183 -11.49 -11.64 9.98
C SER A 183 -10.85 -11.95 8.62
N ARG A 184 -11.53 -11.58 7.53
CA ARG A 184 -11.01 -11.71 6.16
C ARG A 184 -9.86 -10.75 5.91
N VAL A 185 -10.00 -9.49 6.33
CA VAL A 185 -8.93 -8.48 6.21
C VAL A 185 -7.68 -8.94 6.96
N ALA A 186 -7.83 -9.40 8.21
CA ALA A 186 -6.74 -9.91 9.03
C ALA A 186 -6.06 -11.14 8.41
N GLN A 187 -6.83 -12.08 7.85
CA GLN A 187 -6.27 -13.24 7.17
C GLN A 187 -5.37 -12.83 5.99
N TYR A 188 -5.82 -11.89 5.16
CA TYR A 188 -5.00 -11.39 4.06
C TYR A 188 -3.78 -10.62 4.55
N LEU A 189 -3.93 -9.80 5.61
CA LEU A 189 -2.81 -9.12 6.24
C LEU A 189 -1.73 -10.11 6.66
N PHE A 190 -2.09 -11.20 7.35
CA PHE A 190 -1.14 -12.24 7.76
C PHE A 190 -0.47 -12.93 6.56
N TRP A 191 -1.22 -13.26 5.51
CA TRP A 191 -0.65 -13.86 4.29
C TRP A 191 0.30 -12.91 3.55
N GLU A 192 -0.03 -11.63 3.47
CA GLU A 192 0.83 -10.64 2.82
C GLU A 192 2.09 -10.39 3.65
N LEU A 193 1.98 -10.31 4.98
CA LEU A 193 3.13 -10.27 5.89
C LEU A 193 4.04 -11.47 5.73
N GLU A 194 3.48 -12.69 5.74
CA GLU A 194 4.25 -13.92 5.50
C GLU A 194 4.99 -13.86 4.15
N SER A 195 4.31 -13.42 3.09
CA SER A 195 4.90 -13.28 1.77
C SER A 195 6.05 -12.27 1.74
N ILE A 196 5.92 -11.13 2.43
CA ILE A 196 6.96 -10.10 2.53
C ILE A 196 8.17 -10.64 3.31
N VAL A 197 7.92 -11.33 4.42
CA VAL A 197 8.98 -11.95 5.24
C VAL A 197 9.75 -12.98 4.42
N ARG A 198 9.06 -13.91 3.76
CA ARG A 198 9.70 -14.93 2.90
C ARG A 198 10.52 -14.32 1.78
N ARG A 199 9.96 -13.35 1.05
CA ARG A 199 10.70 -12.63 -0.01
C ARG A 199 11.94 -11.94 0.53
N THR A 200 11.83 -11.28 1.69
CA THR A 200 12.98 -10.63 2.33
C THR A 200 14.07 -11.64 2.68
N LEU A 201 13.69 -12.78 3.25
CA LEU A 201 14.63 -13.86 3.58
C LEU A 201 15.34 -14.38 2.33
N ASP A 202 14.60 -14.72 1.27
CA ASP A 202 15.18 -15.22 0.01
C ASP A 202 16.18 -14.22 -0.60
N GLU A 203 15.86 -12.92 -0.55
CA GLU A 203 16.75 -11.86 -1.04
C GLU A 203 18.04 -11.77 -0.20
N LEU A 204 17.93 -11.84 1.12
CA LEU A 204 19.06 -11.79 2.03
C LEU A 204 19.97 -13.02 1.87
N GLU A 205 19.40 -14.22 1.75
CA GLU A 205 20.16 -15.45 1.50
C GLU A 205 20.97 -15.36 0.20
N ARG A 206 20.34 -14.86 -0.88
CA ARG A 206 21.03 -14.61 -2.16
C ARG A 206 22.12 -13.55 -2.05
N ALA A 207 21.94 -12.54 -1.21
CA ALA A 207 22.96 -11.52 -0.98
C ALA A 207 24.16 -12.09 -0.21
N VAL A 208 23.90 -12.88 0.84
CA VAL A 208 24.94 -13.57 1.62
C VAL A 208 25.74 -14.54 0.76
N ALA A 209 25.07 -15.33 -0.10
CA ALA A 209 25.75 -16.25 -1.02
C ALA A 209 26.69 -15.52 -2.00
N ARG A 210 26.27 -14.36 -2.50
CA ARG A 210 27.11 -13.49 -3.35
C ARG A 210 28.31 -12.96 -2.58
N LEU A 211 28.10 -12.38 -1.40
CA LEU A 211 29.20 -11.86 -0.58
C LEU A 211 30.24 -12.91 -0.21
N LYS A 212 29.82 -14.15 0.09
CA LYS A 212 30.75 -15.27 0.34
C LYS A 212 31.61 -15.59 -0.89
N THR A 213 31.03 -15.50 -2.08
CA THR A 213 31.73 -15.73 -3.34
C THR A 213 32.76 -14.63 -3.60
N ASP A 214 32.37 -13.37 -3.36
CA ASP A 214 33.26 -12.22 -3.54
C ASP A 214 34.40 -12.22 -2.51
N ALA A 215 34.12 -12.57 -1.25
CA ALA A 215 35.16 -12.73 -0.22
C ALA A 215 36.22 -13.76 -0.64
N LYS A 216 35.80 -14.94 -1.11
CA LYS A 216 36.73 -15.98 -1.58
C LYS A 216 37.57 -15.52 -2.77
N ARG A 217 37.00 -14.74 -3.69
CA ARG A 217 37.76 -14.16 -4.82
C ARG A 217 38.80 -13.15 -4.35
N LEU A 218 38.45 -12.32 -3.37
CA LEU A 218 39.38 -11.34 -2.79
C LEU A 218 40.53 -12.01 -2.06
N GLU A 219 40.28 -13.11 -1.33
CA GLU A 219 41.33 -13.93 -0.72
C GLU A 219 42.32 -14.44 -1.78
N GLN A 220 41.82 -15.02 -2.87
CA GLN A 220 42.65 -15.51 -3.98
C GLN A 220 43.48 -14.40 -4.64
N ILE A 221 42.91 -13.22 -4.85
CA ILE A 221 43.64 -12.07 -5.40
C ILE A 221 44.71 -11.61 -4.41
N SER A 222 44.39 -11.54 -3.11
CA SER A 222 45.33 -11.12 -2.08
C SER A 222 46.52 -12.07 -1.98
N GLU A 223 46.28 -13.38 -2.07
CA GLU A 223 47.35 -14.40 -2.10
C GLU A 223 48.24 -14.20 -3.34
N ALA A 224 47.65 -14.04 -4.52
CA ALA A 224 48.39 -13.85 -5.78
C ALA A 224 49.19 -12.53 -5.87
N VAL A 225 48.86 -11.52 -5.05
CA VAL A 225 49.62 -10.25 -4.99
C VAL A 225 50.78 -10.32 -4.00
N MET A 226 50.75 -11.27 -3.05
CA MET A 226 51.82 -11.46 -2.06
C MET A 226 52.90 -12.46 -2.51
N GLU A 227 52.65 -13.22 -3.58
CA GLU A 227 53.64 -14.04 -4.30
C GLU A 227 54.41 -13.22 -5.35
#